data_AF-A0A7C5HYA2-F1
#
_entry.id   AF-A0A7C5HYA2-F1
#
_cell.length_a   1.000
_cell.length_b   1.000
_cell.length_c   1.000
_cell.angle_alpha   90.00
_cell.angle_beta   90.00
_cell.angle_gamma   90.00
#
_symmetry.space_group_name_H-M   'P 1'
#
loop_
_entity.id
_entity.type
_entity.pdbx_description
1 polymer ?
#
loop_
_entity_poly.entity_id
_entity_poly.type
_entity_poly.pdbx_seq_one_letter_code
_entity_poly.pdbx_strand_id
1 'polypeptide(L)'
;MNAFSLVIKKDFFEKSLAIAIVFFALLLGAGVRPFFLVILAAILLAKDLENGKYRIILTFPVKRWQLHVSWYFLGVAIITVSVMVSAGVRGSSSFLVDWAKSISYFAFMYGLASVTAQKGLGNFLFPFLVFIVDAGLSASLVYSRYSLLNHASVVPYLVSAGMYFVSLYVFSKEGSV
;
A
#
# COMPACT_ATOMS: atom_id res chain seq x y z
N MET A 1 -4.67 -10.64 34.32
CA MET A 1 -4.56 -9.97 33.00
C MET A 1 -5.59 -10.62 32.08
N ASN A 2 -6.62 -9.88 31.63
CA ASN A 2 -7.74 -10.47 30.87
C ASN A 2 -7.28 -10.99 29.51
N ALA A 3 -7.74 -12.17 29.09
CA ALA A 3 -7.38 -12.79 27.81
C ALA A 3 -7.58 -11.86 26.60
N PHE A 4 -8.65 -11.06 26.63
CA PHE A 4 -8.94 -10.03 25.63
C PHE A 4 -7.82 -8.98 25.48
N SER A 5 -7.24 -8.53 26.59
CA SER A 5 -6.13 -7.56 26.57
C SER A 5 -4.84 -8.15 25.99
N LEU A 6 -4.68 -9.48 26.09
CA LEU A 6 -3.50 -10.20 25.60
C LEU A 6 -3.59 -10.39 24.07
N VAL A 7 -4.78 -10.68 23.55
CA VAL A 7 -5.04 -10.76 22.10
C VAL A 7 -4.81 -9.41 21.42
N ILE A 8 -5.35 -8.32 21.97
CA ILE A 8 -5.17 -6.97 21.41
C ILE A 8 -3.70 -6.56 21.40
N LYS A 9 -2.97 -6.80 22.50
CA LYS A 9 -1.54 -6.49 22.58
C LYS A 9 -0.73 -7.28 21.55
N LYS A 10 -1.01 -8.58 21.42
CA LYS A 10 -0.35 -9.44 20.44
C LYS A 10 -0.60 -8.96 19.01
N ASP A 11 -1.85 -8.68 18.67
CA ASP A 11 -2.25 -8.19 17.34
C ASP A 11 -1.59 -6.85 16.98
N PHE A 12 -1.55 -5.91 17.94
CA PHE A 12 -0.89 -4.62 17.75
C PHE A 12 0.63 -4.79 17.55
N PHE A 13 1.25 -5.64 18.35
CA PHE A 13 2.67 -5.94 18.25
C PHE A 13 3.02 -6.61 16.91
N GLU A 14 2.24 -7.59 16.47
CA GLU A 14 2.46 -8.26 15.18
C GLU A 14 2.33 -7.30 13.99
N LYS A 15 1.31 -6.42 14.01
CA LYS A 15 1.13 -5.43 12.92
C LYS A 15 2.26 -4.41 12.90
N SER A 16 2.63 -3.87 14.06
CA SER A 16 3.72 -2.89 14.16
C SER A 16 5.08 -3.51 13.79
N LEU A 17 5.35 -4.74 14.23
CA LEU A 17 6.54 -5.50 13.83
C LEU A 17 6.58 -5.72 12.31
N ALA A 18 5.47 -6.13 11.70
CA ALA A 18 5.40 -6.31 10.26
C ALA A 18 5.67 -5.01 9.50
N ILE A 19 5.11 -3.89 9.96
CA ILE A 19 5.39 -2.57 9.38
C ILE A 19 6.88 -2.21 9.53
N ALA A 20 7.49 -2.47 10.69
CA ALA A 20 8.90 -2.21 10.92
C ALA A 20 9.81 -3.05 10.01
N ILE A 21 9.52 -4.35 9.86
CA ILE A 21 10.26 -5.24 8.96
C ILE A 21 10.17 -4.74 7.51
N VAL A 22 8.96 -4.38 7.06
CA VAL A 22 8.75 -3.84 5.71
C VAL A 22 9.47 -2.51 5.54
N PHE A 23 9.47 -1.64 6.54
CA PHE A 23 10.22 -0.38 6.51
C PHE A 23 11.72 -0.61 6.29
N PHE A 24 12.35 -1.49 7.06
CA PHE A 24 13.77 -1.81 6.87
C PHE A 24 14.03 -2.46 5.51
N ALA A 25 13.12 -3.30 5.02
CA ALA A 25 13.24 -3.92 3.71
C ALA A 25 13.14 -2.91 2.56
N LEU A 26 12.34 -1.84 2.70
CA LEU A 26 12.27 -0.74 1.72
C LEU A 26 13.60 0.01 1.56
N LEU A 27 14.52 -0.08 2.52
CA LEU A 27 15.86 0.53 2.45
C LEU A 27 16.79 -0.21 1.46
N LEU A 28 16.48 -1.46 1.12
CA LEU A 28 17.27 -2.32 0.22
C LEU A 28 17.31 -1.84 -1.25
N GLY A 29 16.60 -0.76 -1.57
CA GLY A 29 16.76 0.00 -2.81
C GLY A 29 15.72 -0.31 -3.89
N ALA A 30 15.85 0.36 -5.03
CA ALA A 30 14.80 0.44 -6.06
C ALA A 30 14.41 -0.91 -6.69
N GLY A 31 15.32 -1.89 -6.79
CA GLY A 31 15.03 -3.18 -7.43
C GLY A 31 14.01 -4.03 -6.67
N VAL A 32 14.06 -4.04 -5.34
CA VAL A 32 13.16 -4.85 -4.49
C VAL A 32 12.04 -4.04 -3.85
N ARG A 33 12.16 -2.70 -3.83
CA ARG A 33 11.18 -1.79 -3.25
C ARG A 33 9.74 -2.06 -3.70
N PRO A 34 9.44 -2.27 -5.00
CA PRO A 34 8.06 -2.47 -5.43
C PRO A 34 7.39 -3.69 -4.81
N PHE A 35 8.11 -4.79 -4.60
CA PHE A 35 7.58 -5.95 -3.91
C PHE A 35 7.20 -5.62 -2.46
N PHE A 36 8.06 -4.90 -1.74
CA PHE A 36 7.76 -4.48 -0.36
C PHE A 36 6.65 -3.42 -0.29
N LEU A 37 6.42 -2.63 -1.35
CA LEU A 37 5.26 -1.75 -1.44
C LEU A 37 3.94 -2.53 -1.56
N VAL A 38 3.93 -3.68 -2.24
CA VAL A 38 2.77 -4.58 -2.28
C VAL A 38 2.48 -5.13 -0.88
N ILE A 39 3.51 -5.58 -0.17
CA ILE A 39 3.36 -6.05 1.21
C ILE A 39 2.84 -4.92 2.10
N LEU A 40 3.43 -3.72 2.00
CA LEU A 40 3.00 -2.56 2.77
C LEU A 40 1.51 -2.26 2.52
N ALA A 41 1.07 -2.26 1.26
CA ALA A 41 -0.33 -2.05 0.90
C ALA A 41 -1.26 -3.10 1.54
N ALA A 42 -0.85 -4.37 1.52
CA ALA A 42 -1.63 -5.47 2.09
C ALA A 42 -1.74 -5.40 3.63
N ILE A 43 -0.67 -4.99 4.33
CA ILE A 43 -0.65 -4.99 5.80
C ILE A 43 -1.32 -3.78 6.45
N LEU A 44 -1.54 -2.68 5.73
CA LEU A 44 -2.13 -1.44 6.27
C LEU A 44 -3.65 -1.59 6.47
N LEU A 45 -4.46 -0.86 5.71
CA LEU A 45 -5.92 -0.92 5.84
C LEU A 45 -6.46 -2.28 5.39
N ALA A 46 -5.91 -2.87 4.33
CA ALA A 46 -6.44 -4.09 3.72
C ALA A 46 -6.47 -5.28 4.70
N LYS A 47 -5.44 -5.43 5.54
CA LYS A 47 -5.43 -6.43 6.63
C LYS A 47 -6.51 -6.19 7.67
N ASP A 48 -6.83 -4.93 7.99
CA ASP A 48 -7.92 -4.63 8.93
C ASP A 48 -9.30 -4.84 8.32
N LEU A 49 -9.43 -4.65 7.00
CA LEU A 49 -10.64 -4.96 6.23
C LEU A 49 -10.92 -6.45 6.23
N GLU A 50 -9.92 -7.25 5.85
CA GLU A 50 -10.02 -8.71 5.78
C GLU A 50 -10.35 -9.34 7.15
N ASN A 51 -9.73 -8.83 8.23
CA ASN A 51 -9.99 -9.33 9.58
C ASN A 51 -11.23 -8.70 10.25
N GLY A 52 -11.96 -7.82 9.56
CA GLY A 52 -13.13 -7.11 10.11
C GLY A 52 -12.80 -6.10 11.23
N LYS A 53 -11.52 -5.89 11.55
CA LYS A 53 -11.05 -5.01 12.65
C LYS A 53 -11.37 -3.54 12.41
N TYR A 54 -11.53 -3.13 11.15
CA TYR A 54 -11.93 -1.76 10.80
C TYR A 54 -13.25 -1.34 11.47
N ARG A 55 -14.17 -2.30 11.72
CA ARG A 55 -15.46 -2.03 12.39
C ARG A 55 -15.28 -1.52 13.81
N ILE A 56 -14.26 -1.99 14.53
CA ILE A 56 -13.93 -1.53 15.88
C ILE A 56 -13.48 -0.07 15.82
N ILE A 57 -12.69 0.30 14.81
CA ILE A 57 -12.21 1.68 14.63
C ILE A 57 -13.38 2.62 14.25
N LEU A 58 -14.35 2.13 13.50
CA LEU A 58 -15.56 2.89 13.15
C LEU A 58 -16.56 3.05 14.30
N THR A 59 -16.29 2.49 15.49
CA THR A 59 -17.07 2.84 16.69
C THR A 59 -16.68 4.22 17.25
N PHE A 60 -15.48 4.70 16.92
CA PHE A 60 -15.08 6.08 17.17
C PHE A 60 -15.77 7.03 16.17
N PRO A 61 -15.92 8.32 16.49
CA PRO A 61 -16.57 9.31 15.62
C PRO A 61 -15.67 9.71 14.43
N VAL A 62 -15.25 8.73 13.62
CA VAL A 62 -14.38 8.87 12.46
C VAL A 62 -15.14 8.43 11.22
N LYS A 63 -15.13 9.26 10.18
CA LYS A 63 -15.79 8.93 8.90
C LYS A 63 -14.97 7.85 8.17
N ARG A 64 -15.63 6.94 7.46
CA ARG A 64 -14.97 5.88 6.67
C ARG A 64 -13.88 6.43 5.73
N TRP A 65 -14.17 7.49 4.98
CA TRP A 65 -13.19 8.11 4.09
C TRP A 65 -11.95 8.62 4.84
N GLN A 66 -12.11 9.16 6.06
CA GLN A 66 -11.00 9.64 6.88
C GLN A 66 -10.10 8.48 7.30
N LEU A 67 -10.69 7.34 7.68
CA LEU A 67 -9.93 6.15 8.02
C LEU A 67 -9.07 5.66 6.84
N HIS A 68 -9.64 5.63 5.64
CA HIS A 68 -8.92 5.25 4.42
C HIS A 68 -7.75 6.19 4.13
N VAL A 69 -8.03 7.49 4.14
CA VAL A 69 -7.03 8.52 3.88
C VAL A 69 -5.90 8.49 4.91
N SER A 70 -6.20 8.32 6.20
CA SER A 70 -5.19 8.22 7.27
C SER A 70 -4.24 7.05 7.09
N TRP A 71 -4.75 5.85 6.76
CA TRP A 71 -3.90 4.69 6.49
C TRP A 71 -3.05 4.85 5.24
N TYR A 72 -3.60 5.49 4.20
CA TYR A 72 -2.83 5.83 3.01
C TYR A 72 -1.69 6.80 3.33
N PHE A 73 -1.96 7.88 4.07
CA PHE A 73 -0.93 8.85 4.48
C PHE A 73 0.15 8.23 5.36
N LEU A 74 -0.21 7.30 6.26
CA LEU A 74 0.78 6.54 7.03
C LEU A 74 1.73 5.77 6.10
N GLY A 75 1.19 5.09 5.09
CA GLY A 75 1.99 4.41 4.06
C GLY A 75 2.90 5.37 3.29
N VAL A 76 2.37 6.51 2.85
CA VAL A 76 3.15 7.56 2.17
C VAL A 76 4.28 8.10 3.05
N ALA A 77 4.05 8.29 4.35
CA ALA A 77 5.09 8.73 5.29
C ALA A 77 6.21 7.69 5.42
N ILE A 78 5.86 6.41 5.60
CA ILE A 78 6.82 5.29 5.65
C ILE A 78 7.67 5.25 4.38
N ILE A 79 7.03 5.34 3.22
CA ILE A 79 7.70 5.35 1.92
C ILE A 79 8.65 6.54 1.82
N THR A 80 8.17 7.75 2.14
CA THR A 80 8.95 8.98 2.05
C THR A 80 10.23 8.87 2.87
N VAL A 81 10.11 8.49 4.15
CA VAL A 81 11.27 8.30 5.02
C VAL A 81 12.21 7.22 4.47
N SER A 82 11.67 6.07 4.04
CA SER A 82 12.50 4.97 3.51
C SER A 82 13.27 5.36 2.24
N VAL A 83 12.65 6.09 1.33
CA VAL A 83 13.26 6.54 0.07
C VAL A 83 14.31 7.63 0.35
N MET A 84 14.03 8.57 1.26
CA MET A 84 15.00 9.59 1.69
C MET A 84 16.25 8.96 2.30
N VAL A 85 16.08 8.04 3.25
CA VAL A 85 17.20 7.34 3.89
C VAL A 85 17.98 6.52 2.87
N SER A 86 17.30 5.73 2.03
CA SER A 86 17.94 4.90 1.00
C SER A 86 18.73 5.76 -0.01
N ALA A 87 18.19 6.90 -0.43
CA ALA A 87 18.87 7.83 -1.33
C ALA A 87 20.10 8.47 -0.68
N GLY A 88 19.98 8.91 0.58
CA GLY A 88 21.10 9.47 1.35
C GLY A 88 22.24 8.49 1.55
N VAL A 89 21.94 7.23 1.89
CA VAL A 89 22.95 6.17 2.05
C VAL A 89 23.65 5.82 0.74
N ARG A 90 22.93 5.86 -0.39
CA ARG A 90 23.47 5.49 -1.72
C ARG A 90 24.06 6.66 -2.51
N GLY A 91 23.96 7.89 -2.01
CA GLY A 91 24.37 9.09 -2.74
C GLY A 91 23.57 9.31 -4.04
N SER A 92 22.31 8.87 -4.09
CA SER A 92 21.50 8.99 -5.31
C SER A 92 20.86 10.38 -5.43
N SER A 93 21.07 11.05 -6.57
CA SER A 93 20.41 12.32 -6.90
C SER A 93 18.98 12.15 -7.41
N SER A 94 18.54 10.93 -7.71
CA SER A 94 17.24 10.62 -8.31
C SER A 94 16.10 10.45 -7.30
N PHE A 95 16.28 10.96 -6.06
CA PHE A 95 15.34 10.82 -4.96
C PHE A 95 13.88 11.14 -5.35
N LEU A 96 13.64 12.30 -5.98
CA LEU A 96 12.29 12.75 -6.32
C LEU A 96 11.58 11.82 -7.30
N VAL A 97 12.32 11.29 -8.28
CA VAL A 97 11.79 10.36 -9.28
C VAL A 97 11.40 9.04 -8.60
N ASP A 98 12.32 8.48 -7.83
CA ASP A 98 12.11 7.25 -7.07
C ASP A 98 10.93 7.37 -6.10
N TRP A 99 10.83 8.50 -5.42
CA TRP A 99 9.76 8.82 -4.48
C TRP A 99 8.40 8.92 -5.18
N ALA A 100 8.32 9.68 -6.29
CA ALA A 100 7.09 9.83 -7.06
C ALA A 100 6.60 8.50 -7.64
N LYS A 101 7.51 7.68 -8.20
CA LYS A 101 7.17 6.33 -8.69
C LYS A 101 6.67 5.44 -7.55
N SER A 102 7.35 5.47 -6.40
CA SER A 102 6.98 4.66 -5.23
C SER A 102 5.60 5.02 -4.69
N ILE A 103 5.28 6.32 -4.56
CA ILE A 103 3.95 6.76 -4.10
C ILE A 103 2.87 6.40 -5.11
N SER A 104 3.11 6.61 -6.40
CA SER A 104 2.14 6.26 -7.45
C SER A 104 1.86 4.76 -7.45
N TYR A 105 2.92 3.94 -7.47
CA TYR A 105 2.78 2.49 -7.43
C TYR A 105 2.07 2.02 -6.15
N PHE A 106 2.44 2.58 -5.00
CA PHE A 106 1.78 2.30 -3.73
C PHE A 106 0.29 2.71 -3.74
N ALA A 107 -0.08 3.85 -4.32
CA ALA A 107 -1.47 4.28 -4.42
C ALA A 107 -2.33 3.26 -5.19
N PHE A 108 -1.79 2.73 -6.29
CA PHE A 108 -2.43 1.65 -7.02
C PHE A 108 -2.59 0.38 -6.17
N MET A 109 -1.50 -0.10 -5.59
CA MET A 109 -1.50 -1.36 -4.82
C MET A 109 -2.34 -1.28 -3.55
N TYR A 110 -2.32 -0.14 -2.86
CA TYR A 110 -3.17 0.15 -1.70
C TYR A 110 -4.64 0.15 -2.08
N GLY A 111 -4.98 0.81 -3.19
CA GLY A 111 -6.36 0.82 -3.69
C GLY A 111 -6.84 -0.57 -4.08
N LEU A 112 -6.01 -1.33 -4.81
CA LEU A 112 -6.32 -2.69 -5.20
C LEU A 112 -6.49 -3.61 -3.98
N ALA A 113 -5.54 -3.60 -3.04
CA ALA A 113 -5.58 -4.42 -1.84
C ALA A 113 -6.81 -4.14 -0.97
N SER A 114 -7.19 -2.87 -0.84
CA SER A 114 -8.37 -2.49 -0.04
C SER A 114 -9.68 -2.92 -0.71
N VAL A 115 -9.80 -2.80 -2.04
CA VAL A 115 -11.00 -3.27 -2.77
C VAL A 115 -11.11 -4.80 -2.74
N THR A 116 -10.01 -5.52 -2.93
CA THR A 116 -10.03 -7.00 -2.91
C THR A 116 -10.33 -7.52 -1.51
N ALA A 117 -9.78 -6.89 -0.47
CA ALA A 117 -10.09 -7.22 0.92
C ALA A 117 -11.58 -6.99 1.25
N GLN A 118 -12.17 -5.87 0.81
CA GLN A 118 -13.61 -5.61 1.00
C GLN A 118 -14.50 -6.65 0.33
N LYS A 119 -14.09 -7.15 -0.84
CA LYS A 119 -14.82 -8.19 -1.58
C LYS A 119 -14.56 -9.62 -1.09
N GLY A 120 -13.76 -9.81 -0.03
CA GLY A 120 -13.41 -11.14 0.48
C GLY A 120 -12.48 -11.94 -0.42
N LEU A 121 -11.80 -11.28 -1.37
CA LEU A 121 -10.86 -11.89 -2.31
C LEU A 121 -9.42 -11.98 -1.75
N GLY A 122 -9.23 -11.56 -0.50
CA GLY A 122 -7.93 -11.44 0.16
C GLY A 122 -7.24 -10.09 -0.07
N ASN A 123 -6.33 -9.74 0.82
CA ASN A 123 -5.59 -8.47 0.80
C ASN A 123 -4.25 -8.51 0.06
N PHE A 124 -3.67 -9.69 -0.17
CA PHE A 124 -2.31 -9.84 -0.70
C PHE A 124 -2.25 -10.51 -2.07
N LEU A 125 -2.97 -11.61 -2.28
CA LEU A 125 -2.82 -12.45 -3.47
C LEU A 125 -3.09 -11.69 -4.77
N PHE A 126 -4.18 -10.93 -4.86
CA PHE A 126 -4.52 -10.15 -6.05
C PHE A 126 -3.51 -9.03 -6.33
N PRO A 127 -3.17 -8.15 -5.35
CA PRO A 127 -2.08 -7.19 -5.53
C PRO A 127 -0.76 -7.84 -5.98
N PHE A 128 -0.42 -9.00 -5.44
CA PHE A 128 0.78 -9.73 -5.81
C PHE A 128 0.74 -10.28 -7.25
N LEU A 129 -0.40 -10.81 -7.69
CA LEU A 129 -0.58 -11.23 -9.08
C LEU A 129 -0.43 -10.06 -10.05
N VAL A 130 -1.01 -8.91 -9.73
CA VAL A 130 -0.87 -7.70 -10.56
C VAL A 130 0.57 -7.22 -10.58
N PHE A 131 1.31 -7.31 -9.46
CA PHE A 131 2.75 -7.05 -9.45
C PHE A 131 3.52 -7.97 -10.40
N ILE A 132 3.26 -9.28 -10.41
CA ILE A 132 3.93 -10.22 -11.32
C ILE A 132 3.64 -9.86 -12.77
N VAL A 133 2.38 -9.59 -13.11
CA VAL A 133 1.99 -9.20 -14.46
C VAL A 133 2.68 -7.90 -14.87
N ASP A 134 2.68 -6.89 -13.99
CA ASP A 134 3.31 -5.60 -14.27
C ASP A 134 4.84 -5.70 -14.38
N ALA A 135 5.49 -6.60 -13.62
CA ALA A 135 6.91 -6.92 -13.78
C ALA A 135 7.21 -7.57 -15.14
N GLY A 136 6.30 -8.40 -15.66
CA GLY A 136 6.40 -8.91 -17.04
C GLY A 136 6.25 -7.80 -18.08
N LEU A 137 5.31 -6.87 -17.88
CA LEU A 137 5.11 -5.72 -18.77
C LEU A 137 6.32 -4.76 -18.73
N SER A 138 6.91 -4.55 -17.56
CA SER A 138 8.04 -3.65 -17.36
C SER A 138 9.29 -4.11 -18.13
N ALA A 139 9.48 -5.42 -18.27
CA ALA A 139 10.57 -6.03 -19.03
C ALA A 139 10.33 -6.01 -20.56
N SER A 140 9.11 -5.73 -21.01
CA SER A 140 8.77 -5.72 -22.44
C SER A 140 9.18 -4.41 -23.12
N LEU A 141 9.83 -4.51 -24.28
CA LEU A 141 10.20 -3.34 -25.11
C LEU A 141 8.99 -2.51 -25.56
N VAL A 142 7.83 -3.15 -25.79
CA VAL A 142 6.64 -2.50 -26.36
C VAL A 142 5.71 -1.98 -25.26
N TYR A 143 5.57 -2.73 -24.17
CA TYR A 143 4.58 -2.47 -23.12
C TYR A 143 5.14 -1.78 -21.87
N SER A 144 6.46 -1.64 -21.74
CA SER A 144 7.13 -0.98 -20.62
C SER A 144 6.61 0.42 -20.31
N ARG A 145 6.12 1.16 -21.32
CA ARG A 145 5.53 2.50 -21.19
C ARG A 145 4.20 2.55 -20.42
N TYR A 146 3.51 1.42 -20.33
CA TYR A 146 2.25 1.28 -19.59
C TYR A 146 2.45 0.64 -18.21
N SER A 147 3.66 0.16 -17.90
CA SER A 147 3.95 -0.50 -16.64
C SER A 147 3.93 0.48 -15.47
N LEU A 148 3.28 0.06 -14.39
CA LEU A 148 3.22 0.73 -13.10
C LEU A 148 4.57 0.74 -12.37
N LEU A 149 5.52 -0.11 -12.73
CA LEU A 149 6.87 -0.13 -12.18
C LEU A 149 7.81 0.85 -12.88
N ASN A 150 7.68 1.01 -14.19
CA ASN A 150 8.61 1.81 -14.98
C ASN A 150 8.27 3.29 -15.01
N HIS A 151 6.99 3.66 -15.01
CA HIS A 151 6.51 5.05 -15.14
C HIS A 151 7.17 5.82 -16.30
N ALA A 152 7.33 5.17 -17.45
CA ALA A 152 7.93 5.81 -18.63
C ALA A 152 6.94 6.74 -19.38
N SER A 153 5.71 6.88 -18.89
CA SER A 153 4.70 7.83 -19.39
C SER A 153 3.81 8.33 -18.24
N VAL A 154 2.91 9.28 -18.53
CA VAL A 154 1.91 9.78 -17.56
C VAL A 154 0.83 8.73 -17.24
N VAL A 155 0.62 7.74 -18.11
CA VAL A 155 -0.49 6.78 -17.99
C VAL A 155 -0.47 6.01 -16.66
N PRO A 156 0.66 5.41 -16.22
CA PRO A 156 0.77 4.77 -14.91
C PRO A 156 0.32 5.66 -13.74
N TYR A 157 0.65 6.96 -13.75
CA TYR A 157 0.25 7.89 -12.69
C TYR A 157 -1.27 8.08 -12.65
N LEU A 158 -1.91 8.21 -13.82
CA LEU A 158 -3.36 8.33 -13.92
C LEU A 158 -4.08 7.06 -13.50
N VAL A 159 -3.57 5.89 -13.90
CA VAL A 159 -4.13 4.58 -13.50
C VAL A 159 -4.01 4.39 -11.99
N SER A 160 -2.86 4.73 -11.40
CA SER A 160 -2.65 4.72 -9.95
C SER A 160 -3.63 5.62 -9.20
N ALA A 161 -3.78 6.87 -9.64
CA ALA A 161 -4.71 7.81 -9.04
C ALA A 161 -6.16 7.33 -9.17
N GLY A 162 -6.55 6.84 -10.35
CA GLY A 162 -7.88 6.27 -10.60
C GLY A 162 -8.20 5.12 -9.66
N MET A 163 -7.28 4.15 -9.52
CA MET A 163 -7.48 3.01 -8.62
C MET A 163 -7.62 3.45 -7.15
N TYR A 164 -6.84 4.43 -6.70
CA TYR A 164 -6.95 4.99 -5.36
C TYR A 164 -8.31 5.68 -5.12
N PHE A 165 -8.79 6.48 -6.08
CA PHE A 165 -10.09 7.14 -5.92
C PHE A 165 -11.25 6.13 -5.99
N VAL A 166 -11.15 5.10 -6.82
CA VAL A 166 -12.10 3.98 -6.83
C VAL A 166 -12.14 3.31 -5.46
N SER A 167 -10.98 2.97 -4.87
CA SER A 167 -10.96 2.32 -3.56
C SER A 167 -11.53 3.19 -2.45
N LEU A 168 -11.21 4.49 -2.46
CA LEU A 168 -11.75 5.45 -1.51
C LEU A 168 -13.28 5.56 -1.64
N TYR A 169 -13.77 5.66 -2.88
CA TYR A 169 -15.21 5.73 -3.15
C TYR A 169 -15.93 4.48 -2.65
N VAL A 170 -15.46 3.28 -3.03
CA VAL A 170 -16.05 2.01 -2.61
C VAL A 170 -16.08 1.91 -1.09
N PHE A 171 -14.96 2.19 -0.42
CA PHE A 171 -14.91 2.11 1.05
C PHE A 171 -15.81 3.13 1.74
N SER A 172 -15.97 4.33 1.17
CA SER A 172 -16.82 5.38 1.72
C SER A 172 -18.32 5.05 1.63
N LYS A 173 -18.72 4.29 0.60
CA LYS A 173 -20.12 3.91 0.33
C LYS A 173 -20.53 2.60 0.98
N GLU A 174 -19.57 1.76 1.36
CA GLU A 174 -19.85 0.55 2.09
C GLU A 174 -20.59 0.89 3.40
N GLY A 175 -21.78 0.33 3.61
CA GLY A 175 -22.61 0.58 4.81
C GLY A 175 -23.42 1.88 4.85
N SER A 176 -23.48 2.67 3.76
CA SER A 176 -24.54 3.69 3.61
C SER A 176 -25.77 3.02 2.97
N VAL A 177 -26.58 2.35 3.79
CA VAL A 177 -27.94 1.93 3.48
C VAL A 177 -28.85 2.51 4.54
#